data_AF-A0A927VDC6-F1
#
_entry.id   AF-A0A927VDC6-F1
#
_cell.length_a   1.000
_cell.length_b   1.000
_cell.length_c   1.000
_cell.angle_alpha   90.00
_cell.angle_beta   90.00
_cell.angle_gamma   90.00
#
_symmetry.space_group_name_H-M   'P 1'
#
loop_
_entity.id
_entity.type
_entity.pdbx_description
1 polymer ?
#
loop_
_entity_poly.entity_id
_entity_poly.type
_entity_poly.pdbx_seq_one_letter_code
_entity_poly.pdbx_strand_id
1 'polypeptide(L)'
;MKRKEEIAARIRFNRVLIILTSICLLVIGCRVVMTMYEGVVSVFRHDNSELIDISRDMTEGIPRLYQWDSRWKHKNYGTSEMEISGCGPTCLSMVYCGLTGDTTWNPYEVAKMAEERGYYVPGTGTSWDLMTEGAKRLGLGSEQLSLSEQTIRSKLEKGHPIICAMGPGDFTTEGHFIVLTGVNEDGQIIVNDPNSEKLSERTWDLYRLMSQMKNLWCYGVK
;
A
#
# COMPACT_ATOMS: atom_id res chain seq x y z
N MET A 1 -22.78 55.58 -49.25
CA MET A 1 -22.13 55.43 -47.94
C MET A 1 -22.80 54.33 -47.11
N LYS A 2 -24.10 54.45 -46.77
CA LYS A 2 -24.89 53.46 -46.00
C LYS A 2 -24.74 51.98 -46.43
N ARG A 3 -24.81 51.67 -47.73
CA ARG A 3 -24.71 50.29 -48.23
C ARG A 3 -23.34 49.62 -47.95
N LYS A 4 -22.24 50.39 -47.89
CA LYS A 4 -20.91 49.85 -47.57
C LYS A 4 -20.77 49.57 -46.06
N GLU A 5 -21.39 50.40 -45.23
CA GLU A 5 -21.40 50.24 -43.76
C GLU A 5 -22.23 49.04 -43.33
N GLU A 6 -23.39 48.81 -43.96
CA GLU A 6 -24.23 47.63 -43.71
C GLU A 6 -23.53 46.32 -44.08
N ILE A 7 -22.80 46.30 -45.21
CA ILE A 7 -22.01 45.13 -45.63
C ILE A 7 -20.87 44.88 -44.62
N ALA A 8 -20.16 45.93 -44.19
CA ALA A 8 -19.09 45.80 -43.20
C ALA A 8 -19.62 45.37 -41.81
N ALA A 9 -20.83 45.78 -41.43
CA ALA A 9 -21.49 45.32 -40.20
C ALA A 9 -21.89 43.84 -40.29
N ARG A 10 -22.47 43.40 -41.41
CA ARG A 10 -22.79 41.99 -41.65
C ARG A 10 -21.57 41.08 -41.66
N ILE A 11 -20.46 41.52 -42.27
CA ILE A 11 -19.21 40.76 -42.27
C ILE A 11 -18.65 40.63 -40.85
N ARG A 12 -18.67 41.72 -40.05
CA ARG A 12 -18.26 41.68 -38.65
C ARG A 12 -19.14 40.77 -37.80
N PHE A 13 -20.46 40.85 -37.97
CA PHE A 13 -21.41 39.98 -37.28
C PHE A 13 -21.18 38.50 -37.64
N ASN A 14 -21.03 38.18 -38.92
CA ASN A 14 -20.76 36.80 -39.35
C ASN A 14 -19.42 36.28 -38.84
N ARG A 15 -18.37 37.13 -38.78
CA ARG A 15 -17.08 36.74 -38.18
C ARG A 15 -17.20 36.43 -36.69
N VAL A 16 -17.92 37.26 -35.92
CA VAL A 16 -18.18 37.02 -34.50
C VAL A 16 -18.99 35.75 -34.31
N LEU A 17 -20.01 35.53 -35.13
CA LEU A 17 -20.84 34.32 -35.07
C LEU A 17 -20.01 33.06 -35.34
N ILE A 18 -19.14 33.07 -36.35
CA ILE A 18 -18.23 31.95 -36.67
C ILE A 18 -17.29 31.65 -35.49
N ILE A 19 -16.69 32.68 -34.89
CA ILE A 19 -15.78 32.52 -33.74
C ILE A 19 -16.52 31.89 -32.55
N LEU A 20 -17.71 32.39 -32.23
CA LEU A 20 -18.53 31.86 -31.13
C LEU A 20 -18.93 30.40 -31.37
N THR A 21 -19.29 30.04 -32.61
CA THR A 21 -19.62 28.65 -32.95
C THR A 21 -18.41 27.72 -32.84
N SER A 22 -17.22 28.16 -33.26
CA SER A 22 -15.99 27.36 -33.15
C SER A 22 -15.55 27.14 -31.71
N ILE A 23 -15.67 28.15 -30.84
CA ILE A 23 -15.40 28.02 -29.40
C ILE A 23 -16.40 27.04 -28.76
N CYS A 24 -17.68 27.14 -29.11
CA CYS A 24 -18.70 26.24 -28.58
C CYS A 24 -18.41 24.77 -28.97
N LEU A 25 -18.04 24.51 -30.22
CA LEU A 25 -17.65 23.17 -30.69
C LEU A 25 -16.40 22.63 -29.96
N LEU A 26 -15.39 23.48 -29.69
CA LEU A 26 -14.20 23.10 -28.92
C LEU A 26 -14.54 22.73 -27.47
N VAL A 27 -15.38 23.51 -26.79
CA VAL A 27 -15.79 23.24 -25.40
C VAL A 27 -16.61 21.96 -25.32
N ILE A 28 -17.55 21.75 -26.26
CA ILE A 28 -18.33 20.50 -26.33
C ILE A 28 -17.40 19.32 -26.59
N GLY A 29 -16.47 19.42 -27.55
CA GLY A 29 -15.50 18.38 -27.84
C GLY A 29 -14.61 18.04 -26.64
N CYS A 30 -14.10 19.05 -25.94
CA CYS A 30 -13.28 18.87 -24.74
C CYS A 30 -14.08 18.19 -23.62
N ARG A 31 -15.36 18.57 -23.43
CA ARG A 31 -16.24 17.95 -22.44
C ARG A 31 -16.54 16.49 -22.78
N VAL A 32 -16.78 16.17 -24.06
CA VAL A 32 -16.98 14.79 -24.52
C VAL A 32 -15.72 13.95 -24.28
N VAL A 33 -14.53 14.46 -24.61
CA VAL A 33 -13.26 13.76 -24.35
C VAL A 33 -13.03 13.55 -22.86
N MET A 34 -13.31 14.53 -22.02
CA MET A 34 -13.20 14.40 -20.56
C MET A 34 -14.20 13.37 -20.02
N THR A 35 -15.46 13.39 -20.45
CA THR A 35 -16.47 12.40 -20.04
C THR A 35 -16.15 11.00 -20.56
N MET A 36 -15.55 10.88 -21.75
CA MET A 36 -15.03 9.60 -22.26
C MET A 36 -13.84 9.11 -21.45
N TYR A 37 -12.91 9.99 -21.08
CA TYR A 37 -11.79 9.65 -20.21
C TYR A 37 -12.26 9.21 -18.83
N GLU A 38 -13.17 9.96 -18.20
CA GLU A 38 -13.83 9.57 -16.94
C GLU A 38 -14.58 8.24 -17.08
N GLY A 39 -15.29 8.05 -18.20
CA GLY A 39 -15.98 6.81 -18.53
C GLY A 39 -15.03 5.63 -18.66
N VAL A 40 -13.94 5.77 -19.41
CA VAL A 40 -12.88 4.77 -19.57
C VAL A 40 -12.23 4.46 -18.23
N VAL A 41 -11.88 5.48 -17.45
CA VAL A 41 -11.35 5.33 -16.08
C VAL A 41 -12.37 4.64 -15.15
N SER A 42 -13.67 4.86 -15.33
CA SER A 42 -14.72 4.20 -14.56
C SER A 42 -14.95 2.74 -14.96
N VAL A 43 -14.81 2.42 -16.25
CA VAL A 43 -14.88 1.04 -16.78
C VAL A 43 -13.68 0.21 -16.31
N PHE A 44 -12.51 0.85 -16.13
CA PHE A 44 -11.36 0.22 -15.47
C PHE A 44 -11.46 0.18 -13.94
N ARG A 45 -12.44 0.86 -13.33
CA ARG A 45 -12.76 0.82 -11.88
C ARG A 45 -13.94 -0.09 -11.57
N HIS A 46 -14.06 -1.23 -12.26
CA HIS A 46 -14.83 -2.35 -11.73
C HIS A 46 -14.01 -3.10 -10.67
N ASP A 47 -13.71 -2.43 -9.56
CA ASP A 47 -13.47 -3.14 -8.31
C ASP A 47 -14.77 -3.03 -7.52
N ASN A 48 -15.49 -4.14 -7.51
CA ASN A 48 -16.63 -4.33 -6.64
C ASN A 48 -16.05 -4.39 -5.22
N SER A 49 -15.78 -3.22 -4.62
CA SER A 49 -15.18 -3.13 -3.29
C SER A 49 -16.24 -3.50 -2.25
N GLU A 50 -16.57 -4.79 -2.18
CA GLU A 50 -17.00 -5.34 -0.90
C GLU A 50 -15.97 -4.88 0.13
N LEU A 51 -16.43 -4.13 1.13
CA LEU A 51 -15.58 -3.69 2.22
C LEU A 51 -14.96 -4.93 2.84
N ILE A 52 -13.63 -5.06 2.74
CA ILE A 52 -12.89 -6.16 3.35
C ILE A 52 -12.89 -5.90 4.85
N ASP A 53 -13.76 -6.62 5.55
CA ASP A 53 -13.83 -6.60 7.01
C ASP A 53 -12.83 -7.61 7.61
N ILE A 54 -11.92 -7.09 8.44
CA ILE A 54 -10.94 -7.88 9.21
C ILE A 54 -11.16 -7.76 10.73
N SER A 55 -12.29 -7.21 11.17
CA SER A 55 -12.60 -6.99 12.59
C SER A 55 -12.53 -8.27 13.44
N ARG A 56 -12.84 -9.42 12.83
CA ARG A 56 -12.79 -10.74 13.48
C ARG A 56 -11.38 -11.34 13.58
N ASP A 57 -10.42 -10.79 12.84
CA ASP A 57 -9.02 -11.24 12.87
C ASP A 57 -8.19 -10.50 13.93
N MET A 58 -8.78 -9.47 14.55
CA MET A 58 -8.12 -8.65 15.55
C MET A 58 -7.88 -9.43 16.85
N THR A 59 -6.71 -9.22 17.44
CA THR A 59 -6.27 -9.84 18.69
C THR A 59 -5.81 -8.78 19.69
N GLU A 60 -5.60 -9.19 20.95
CA GLU A 60 -4.84 -8.38 21.90
C GLU A 60 -3.36 -8.38 21.47
N GLY A 61 -2.99 -7.45 20.58
CA GLY A 61 -1.64 -7.30 20.04
C GLY A 61 -1.61 -7.20 18.51
N ILE A 62 -0.52 -7.66 17.91
CA ILE A 62 -0.35 -7.64 16.45
C ILE A 62 -1.10 -8.83 15.83
N PRO A 63 -2.17 -8.59 15.04
CA PRO A 63 -2.95 -9.67 14.45
C PRO A 63 -2.12 -10.47 13.44
N ARG A 64 -2.50 -11.73 13.22
CA ARG A 64 -1.94 -12.58 12.17
C ARG A 64 -2.80 -12.48 10.94
N LEU A 65 -2.27 -11.84 9.90
CA LEU A 65 -2.91 -11.71 8.59
C LEU A 65 -2.00 -12.35 7.55
N TYR A 66 -2.61 -13.01 6.56
CA TYR A 66 -1.89 -13.75 5.53
C TYR A 66 -2.10 -13.15 4.16
N GLN A 67 -1.04 -13.02 3.37
CA GLN A 67 -1.12 -12.43 2.03
C GLN A 67 -1.98 -13.27 1.07
N TRP A 68 -2.15 -14.56 1.38
CA TRP A 68 -2.94 -15.52 0.62
C TRP A 68 -4.38 -15.71 1.14
N ASP A 69 -4.87 -14.85 2.02
CA ASP A 69 -6.27 -14.88 2.46
C ASP A 69 -7.26 -14.70 1.29
N SER A 70 -8.34 -15.50 1.26
CA SER A 70 -9.31 -15.52 0.15
C SER A 70 -9.95 -14.17 -0.15
N ARG A 71 -10.02 -13.26 0.84
CA ARG A 71 -10.58 -11.91 0.68
C ARG A 71 -9.78 -11.02 -0.27
N TRP A 72 -8.48 -11.27 -0.42
CA TRP A 72 -7.60 -10.42 -1.26
C TRP A 72 -6.58 -11.17 -2.09
N LYS A 73 -6.36 -12.47 -1.91
CA LYS A 73 -5.26 -13.22 -2.54
C LYS A 73 -5.17 -13.08 -4.06
N HIS A 74 -6.32 -13.01 -4.74
CA HIS A 74 -6.44 -12.85 -6.20
C HIS A 74 -6.58 -11.41 -6.66
N LYS A 75 -6.51 -10.45 -5.75
CA LYS A 75 -6.53 -9.03 -6.10
C LYS A 75 -5.11 -8.61 -6.52
N ASN A 76 -5.06 -7.72 -7.51
CA ASN A 76 -3.79 -7.28 -8.08
C ASN A 76 -2.99 -6.47 -7.06
N TYR A 77 -1.68 -6.74 -7.01
CA TYR A 77 -0.68 -5.86 -6.44
C TYR A 77 0.40 -5.57 -7.50
N GLY A 78 0.26 -4.41 -8.16
CA GLY A 78 1.05 -3.99 -9.31
C GLY A 78 0.85 -4.92 -10.52
N THR A 79 1.93 -5.56 -10.98
CA THR A 79 1.87 -6.53 -12.08
C THR A 79 1.75 -7.98 -11.58
N SER A 80 1.41 -8.18 -10.31
CA SER A 80 1.28 -9.49 -9.66
C SER A 80 0.00 -9.55 -8.81
N GLU A 81 -0.18 -10.62 -8.04
CA GLU A 81 -1.29 -10.81 -7.10
C GLU A 81 -0.80 -10.70 -5.65
N MET A 82 -1.73 -10.41 -4.74
CA MET A 82 -1.45 -10.33 -3.30
C MET A 82 -0.81 -11.61 -2.75
N GLU A 83 -1.26 -12.80 -3.20
CA GLU A 83 -0.70 -14.06 -2.71
C GLU A 83 0.78 -14.25 -3.05
N ILE A 84 1.28 -13.59 -4.09
CA ILE A 84 2.66 -13.72 -4.56
C ILE A 84 3.54 -12.61 -3.98
N SER A 85 3.07 -11.35 -4.02
CA SER A 85 3.90 -10.18 -3.77
C SER A 85 3.42 -9.30 -2.59
N GLY A 86 2.37 -9.71 -1.90
CA GLY A 86 1.69 -8.93 -0.85
C GLY A 86 2.32 -8.99 0.53
N CYS A 87 3.52 -9.57 0.71
CA CYS A 87 4.16 -9.70 2.02
C CYS A 87 4.35 -8.35 2.73
N GLY A 88 4.85 -7.33 2.01
CA GLY A 88 5.06 -5.99 2.55
C GLY A 88 3.77 -5.31 3.04
N PRO A 89 2.75 -5.14 2.18
CA PRO A 89 1.45 -4.58 2.58
C PRO A 89 0.80 -5.33 3.73
N THR A 90 0.88 -6.67 3.72
CA THR A 90 0.33 -7.50 4.79
C THR A 90 1.07 -7.25 6.11
N CYS A 91 2.40 -7.19 6.11
CA CYS A 91 3.19 -6.84 7.30
C CYS A 91 2.84 -5.46 7.85
N LEU A 92 2.76 -4.44 7.00
CA LEU A 92 2.45 -3.09 7.44
C LEU A 92 0.99 -2.99 7.96
N SER A 93 0.06 -3.70 7.33
CA SER A 93 -1.33 -3.82 7.81
C SER A 93 -1.40 -4.45 9.21
N MET A 94 -0.70 -5.57 9.44
CA MET A 94 -0.63 -6.19 10.77
C MET A 94 -0.14 -5.20 11.84
N VAL A 95 0.95 -4.50 11.56
CA VAL A 95 1.51 -3.50 12.49
C VAL A 95 0.53 -2.34 12.73
N TYR A 96 -0.07 -1.80 11.67
CA TYR A 96 -1.04 -0.71 11.80
C TYR A 96 -2.23 -1.11 12.67
N CYS A 97 -2.87 -2.24 12.33
CA CYS A 97 -4.07 -2.69 13.01
C CYS A 97 -3.77 -3.01 14.48
N GLY A 98 -2.66 -3.69 14.76
CA GLY A 98 -2.29 -4.06 16.12
C GLY A 98 -1.91 -2.87 17.01
N LEU A 99 -1.31 -1.81 16.45
CA LEU A 99 -0.94 -0.61 17.21
C LEU A 99 -2.10 0.36 17.44
N THR A 100 -3.06 0.43 16.50
CA THR A 100 -4.11 1.45 16.52
C THR A 100 -5.48 0.91 16.91
N GLY A 101 -5.70 -0.41 16.77
CA GLY A 101 -7.02 -1.03 16.85
C GLY A 101 -7.93 -0.71 15.65
N ASP A 102 -7.45 0.05 14.66
CA ASP A 102 -8.20 0.42 13.46
C ASP A 102 -7.95 -0.58 12.32
N THR A 103 -9.02 -1.08 11.72
CA THR A 103 -9.02 -2.05 10.63
C THR A 103 -9.13 -1.42 9.24
N THR A 104 -9.14 -0.09 9.14
CA THR A 104 -9.24 0.64 7.86
C THR A 104 -8.13 0.26 6.89
N TRP A 105 -6.91 0.02 7.39
CA TRP A 105 -5.77 -0.36 6.58
C TRP A 105 -5.54 -1.88 6.60
N ASN A 106 -6.51 -2.63 6.07
CA ASN A 106 -6.35 -4.06 5.77
C ASN A 106 -5.26 -4.27 4.68
N PRO A 107 -4.77 -5.52 4.48
CA PRO A 107 -3.64 -5.78 3.58
C PRO A 107 -3.82 -5.25 2.17
N TYR A 108 -5.04 -5.30 1.64
CA TYR A 108 -5.32 -4.84 0.29
C TYR A 108 -5.41 -3.31 0.18
N GLU A 109 -5.95 -2.62 1.19
CA GLU A 109 -5.94 -1.16 1.23
C GLU A 109 -4.51 -0.60 1.31
N VAL A 110 -3.63 -1.27 2.07
CA VAL A 110 -2.20 -0.91 2.11
C VAL A 110 -1.54 -1.17 0.75
N ALA A 111 -1.88 -2.26 0.05
CA ALA A 111 -1.35 -2.57 -1.27
C ALA A 111 -1.76 -1.53 -2.32
N LYS A 112 -3.04 -1.13 -2.35
CA LYS A 112 -3.52 -0.06 -3.22
C LYS A 112 -2.78 1.26 -2.96
N MET A 113 -2.64 1.64 -1.68
CA MET A 113 -1.88 2.84 -1.32
C MET A 113 -0.41 2.72 -1.77
N ALA A 114 0.19 1.54 -1.60
CA ALA A 114 1.56 1.29 -2.01
C ALA A 114 1.74 1.48 -3.53
N GLU A 115 0.83 0.96 -4.35
CA GLU A 115 0.84 1.19 -5.80
C GLU A 115 0.66 2.65 -6.18
N GLU A 116 -0.38 3.30 -5.64
CA GLU A 116 -0.70 4.70 -5.93
C GLU A 116 0.46 5.65 -5.61
N ARG A 117 1.30 5.27 -4.64
CA ARG A 117 2.47 6.04 -4.19
C ARG A 117 3.79 5.58 -4.77
N GLY A 118 3.80 4.56 -5.63
CA GLY A 118 5.00 4.08 -6.30
C GLY A 118 5.92 3.25 -5.39
N TYR A 119 5.38 2.64 -4.34
CA TYR A 119 6.10 1.71 -3.46
C TYR A 119 6.09 0.26 -3.98
N TYR A 120 5.44 -0.01 -5.12
CA TYR A 120 5.55 -1.28 -5.83
C TYR A 120 6.71 -1.25 -6.84
N VAL A 121 7.52 -2.32 -6.86
CA VAL A 121 8.63 -2.52 -7.79
C VAL A 121 8.35 -3.78 -8.62
N PRO A 122 8.13 -3.66 -9.95
CA PRO A 122 7.86 -4.80 -10.82
C PRO A 122 8.92 -5.91 -10.69
N GLY A 123 8.47 -7.14 -10.50
CA GLY A 123 9.34 -8.32 -10.35
C GLY A 123 10.07 -8.44 -9.01
N THR A 124 9.97 -7.45 -8.11
CA THR A 124 10.56 -7.49 -6.76
C THR A 124 9.49 -7.46 -5.66
N GLY A 125 8.34 -6.83 -5.93
CA GLY A 125 7.27 -6.66 -4.95
C GLY A 125 7.34 -5.29 -4.29
N THR A 126 7.59 -5.24 -2.98
CA THR A 126 7.45 -4.00 -2.19
C THR A 126 8.77 -3.29 -1.94
N SER A 127 8.83 -2.00 -2.24
CA SER A 127 9.95 -1.12 -1.87
C SER A 127 10.06 -0.95 -0.36
N TRP A 128 11.30 -0.82 0.12
CA TRP A 128 11.60 -0.49 1.53
C TRP A 128 11.03 0.87 1.96
N ASP A 129 10.78 1.78 1.02
CA ASP A 129 10.20 3.09 1.32
C ASP A 129 8.76 3.00 1.87
N LEU A 130 8.05 1.88 1.60
CA LEU A 130 6.76 1.61 2.23
C LEU A 130 6.90 1.52 3.76
N MET A 131 8.00 0.91 4.22
CA MET A 131 8.26 0.67 5.65
C MET A 131 8.62 1.94 6.42
N THR A 132 9.00 3.01 5.71
CA THR A 132 9.37 4.30 6.30
C THR A 132 8.34 5.37 5.98
N GLU A 133 8.29 5.83 4.74
CA GLU A 133 7.42 6.91 4.29
C GLU A 133 5.97 6.45 4.24
N GLY A 134 5.71 5.26 3.72
CA GLY A 134 4.38 4.66 3.68
C GLY A 134 3.77 4.55 5.08
N ALA A 135 4.49 3.96 6.02
CA ALA A 135 4.07 3.86 7.41
C ALA A 135 3.76 5.24 8.04
N LYS A 136 4.59 6.26 7.79
CA LYS A 136 4.35 7.63 8.27
C LYS A 136 3.07 8.24 7.68
N ARG A 137 2.72 7.91 6.43
CA ARG A 137 1.46 8.36 5.81
C ARG A 137 0.23 7.73 6.44
N LEU A 138 0.35 6.50 6.94
CA LEU A 138 -0.70 5.85 7.74
C LEU A 138 -0.83 6.46 9.15
N GLY A 139 0.04 7.39 9.52
CA GLY A 139 0.05 8.02 10.85
C GLY A 139 0.94 7.34 11.87
N LEU A 140 1.65 6.26 11.49
CA LEU A 140 2.57 5.56 12.38
C LEU A 140 3.88 6.33 12.56
N GLY A 141 4.51 6.15 13.72
CA GLY A 141 5.95 6.33 13.87
C GLY A 141 6.69 5.19 13.19
N SER A 142 7.77 5.50 12.46
CA SER A 142 8.65 4.50 11.84
C SER A 142 10.11 4.95 11.96
N GLU A 143 10.94 4.03 12.46
CA GLU A 143 12.38 4.19 12.67
C GLU A 143 13.11 2.99 12.08
N GLN A 144 14.02 3.22 11.13
CA GLN A 144 14.94 2.17 10.66
C GLN A 144 15.97 1.90 11.75
N LEU A 145 16.20 0.63 12.10
CA LEU A 145 17.12 0.25 13.18
C LEU A 145 18.44 -0.27 12.64
N SER A 146 19.47 -0.21 13.49
CA SER A 146 20.68 -1.00 13.30
C SER A 146 20.43 -2.48 13.64
N LEU A 147 21.13 -3.37 12.94
CA LEU A 147 21.07 -4.81 13.20
C LEU A 147 21.86 -5.14 14.48
N SER A 148 21.22 -4.98 15.63
CA SER A 148 21.78 -5.19 16.97
C SER A 148 20.82 -5.98 17.83
N GLU A 149 21.31 -7.03 18.48
CA GLU A 149 20.50 -7.87 19.37
C GLU A 149 19.85 -7.04 20.47
N GLN A 150 20.65 -6.19 21.14
CA GLN A 150 20.19 -5.33 22.22
C GLN A 150 19.11 -4.35 21.75
N THR A 151 19.27 -3.76 20.56
CA THR A 151 18.29 -2.83 19.99
C THR A 151 16.97 -3.55 19.70
N ILE A 152 17.03 -4.71 19.05
CA ILE A 152 15.85 -5.49 18.67
C ILE A 152 15.09 -5.92 19.92
N ARG A 153 15.76 -6.55 20.88
CA ARG A 153 15.15 -6.99 22.14
C ARG A 153 14.52 -5.83 22.89
N SER A 154 15.26 -4.73 23.08
CA SER A 154 14.76 -3.58 23.83
C SER A 154 13.50 -2.96 23.21
N LYS A 155 13.38 -2.96 21.88
CA LYS A 155 12.18 -2.44 21.20
C LYS A 155 11.00 -3.41 21.36
N LEU A 156 11.22 -4.71 21.16
CA LEU A 156 10.17 -5.72 21.31
C LEU A 156 9.65 -5.84 22.74
N GLU A 157 10.53 -5.79 23.74
CA GLU A 157 10.17 -5.81 25.17
C GLU A 157 9.34 -4.57 25.59
N LYS A 158 9.48 -3.46 24.87
CA LYS A 158 8.65 -2.25 25.05
C LYS A 158 7.34 -2.29 24.27
N GLY A 159 7.02 -3.43 23.62
CA GLY A 159 5.81 -3.59 22.82
C GLY A 159 5.86 -2.90 21.46
N HIS A 160 7.04 -2.52 20.97
CA HIS A 160 7.18 -1.96 19.63
C HIS A 160 7.45 -3.06 18.60
N PRO A 161 6.51 -3.34 17.67
CA PRO A 161 6.72 -4.35 16.65
C PRO A 161 7.79 -3.90 15.64
N ILE A 162 8.42 -4.88 15.00
CA ILE A 162 9.48 -4.66 14.02
C ILE A 162 9.13 -5.39 12.73
N ILE A 163 9.16 -4.69 11.59
CA ILE A 163 9.11 -5.33 10.26
C ILE A 163 10.54 -5.56 9.81
N CYS A 164 10.84 -6.77 9.34
CA CYS A 164 12.15 -7.15 8.83
C CYS A 164 12.07 -7.47 7.35
N ALA A 165 13.02 -6.94 6.57
CA ALA A 165 13.32 -7.43 5.23
C ALA A 165 14.30 -8.59 5.35
N MET A 166 13.87 -9.78 4.97
CA MET A 166 14.62 -11.02 5.00
C MET A 166 15.27 -11.27 3.64
N GLY A 167 16.47 -11.83 3.65
CA GLY A 167 17.08 -12.48 2.50
C GLY A 167 16.91 -14.00 2.55
N PRO A 168 17.66 -14.74 1.72
CA PRO A 168 17.52 -16.19 1.61
C PRO A 168 17.79 -16.92 2.94
N GLY A 169 16.94 -17.89 3.26
CA GLY A 169 17.04 -18.75 4.45
C GLY A 169 15.72 -19.46 4.76
N ASP A 170 15.31 -19.46 6.03
CA ASP A 170 14.16 -20.20 6.53
C ASP A 170 12.81 -19.67 6.02
N PHE A 171 12.72 -18.38 5.69
CA PHE A 171 11.47 -17.71 5.32
C PHE A 171 11.27 -17.58 3.81
N THR A 172 12.37 -17.57 3.05
CA THR A 172 12.34 -17.29 1.61
C THR A 172 13.64 -17.76 0.96
N THR A 173 13.61 -18.03 -0.34
CA THR A 173 14.82 -18.22 -1.16
C THR A 173 15.31 -16.93 -1.81
N GLU A 174 14.53 -15.85 -1.70
CA GLU A 174 14.82 -14.55 -2.32
C GLU A 174 14.72 -13.44 -1.26
N GLY A 175 13.71 -12.56 -1.37
CA GLY A 175 13.37 -11.54 -0.40
C GLY A 175 12.00 -11.80 0.24
N HIS A 176 11.79 -11.35 1.47
CA HIS A 176 10.50 -11.47 2.15
C HIS A 176 10.36 -10.45 3.28
N PHE A 177 9.13 -10.08 3.62
CA PHE A 177 8.85 -9.28 4.82
C PHE A 177 8.17 -10.14 5.88
N ILE A 178 8.60 -9.97 7.12
CA ILE A 178 7.99 -10.59 8.31
C ILE A 178 7.84 -9.55 9.42
N VAL A 179 7.01 -9.84 10.43
CA VAL A 179 6.85 -9.00 11.61
C VAL A 179 7.36 -9.74 12.85
N LEU A 180 8.25 -9.12 13.61
CA LEU A 180 8.57 -9.52 14.98
C LEU A 180 7.60 -8.79 15.92
N THR A 181 6.87 -9.54 16.74
CA THR A 181 5.75 -8.98 17.53
C THR A 181 6.03 -8.92 19.02
N GLY A 182 7.03 -9.65 19.51
CA GLY A 182 7.39 -9.65 20.92
C GLY A 182 8.48 -10.67 21.27
N VAL A 183 8.75 -10.78 22.56
CA VAL A 183 9.66 -11.78 23.15
C VAL A 183 8.83 -12.62 24.13
N ASN A 184 8.92 -13.94 24.03
CA ASN A 184 8.25 -14.84 24.98
C ASN A 184 9.05 -14.97 26.29
N GLU A 185 8.50 -15.71 27.25
CA GLU A 185 9.11 -15.91 28.58
C GLU A 185 10.50 -16.59 28.51
N ASP A 186 10.74 -17.41 27.49
CA ASP A 186 12.02 -18.08 27.25
C ASP A 186 13.05 -17.20 26.51
N GLY A 187 12.72 -15.93 26.24
CA GLY A 187 13.59 -15.01 25.51
C GLY A 187 13.63 -15.24 23.99
N GLN A 188 12.74 -16.07 23.46
CA GLN A 188 12.59 -16.32 22.03
C GLN A 188 11.65 -15.29 21.37
N ILE A 189 11.88 -15.03 20.09
CA ILE A 189 11.14 -14.03 19.33
C ILE A 189 9.86 -14.62 18.77
N ILE A 190 8.75 -13.89 18.94
CA ILE A 190 7.45 -14.21 18.32
C ILE A 190 7.40 -13.53 16.95
N VAL A 191 7.05 -14.31 15.92
CA VAL A 191 7.06 -13.86 14.52
C VAL A 191 5.68 -14.07 13.90
N ASN A 192 5.20 -13.08 13.15
CA ASN A 192 4.11 -13.22 12.19
C ASN A 192 4.71 -13.16 10.79
N ASP A 193 4.70 -14.31 10.10
CA ASP A 193 5.08 -14.43 8.70
C ASP A 193 3.81 -14.39 7.83
N PRO A 194 3.64 -13.38 6.95
CA PRO A 194 2.43 -13.24 6.13
C PRO A 194 2.27 -14.35 5.09
N ASN A 195 3.28 -15.19 4.87
CA ASN A 195 3.25 -16.29 3.90
C ASN A 195 3.19 -17.68 4.56
N SER A 196 3.36 -17.78 5.88
CA SER A 196 3.40 -19.08 6.55
C SER A 196 2.84 -19.09 7.97
N GLU A 197 1.71 -19.78 8.12
CA GLU A 197 1.13 -20.09 9.44
C GLU A 197 2.11 -20.92 10.28
N LYS A 198 2.67 -21.99 9.71
CA LYS A 198 3.63 -22.87 10.40
C LYS A 198 4.86 -22.13 10.93
N LEU A 199 5.38 -21.14 10.20
CA LEU A 199 6.51 -20.32 10.66
C LEU A 199 6.10 -19.31 11.74
N SER A 200 4.82 -18.93 11.76
CA SER A 200 4.22 -18.04 12.76
C SER A 200 3.80 -18.76 14.05
N GLU A 201 3.50 -20.06 13.99
CA GLU A 201 3.13 -20.88 15.15
C GLU A 201 4.30 -21.20 16.09
N ARG A 202 5.53 -21.00 15.62
CA ARG A 202 6.75 -21.26 16.39
C ARG A 202 7.42 -19.97 16.83
N THR A 203 8.26 -20.10 17.84
CA THR A 203 9.15 -19.05 18.34
C THR A 203 10.56 -19.24 17.77
N TRP A 204 11.33 -18.16 17.76
CA TRP A 204 12.58 -18.10 17.03
C TRP A 204 13.76 -17.62 17.87
N ASP A 205 14.91 -18.24 17.65
CA ASP A 205 16.17 -17.70 18.13
C ASP A 205 16.54 -16.41 17.36
N LEU A 206 16.90 -15.36 18.09
CA LEU A 206 17.15 -14.05 17.51
C LEU A 206 18.40 -14.05 16.61
N TYR A 207 19.46 -14.79 16.97
CA TYR A 207 20.66 -14.88 16.12
C TYR A 207 20.36 -15.56 14.78
N ARG A 208 19.54 -16.62 14.80
CA ARG A 208 19.05 -17.27 13.58
C ARG A 208 18.30 -16.30 12.68
N LEU A 209 17.42 -15.47 13.26
CA LEU A 209 16.70 -14.43 12.50
C LEU A 209 17.67 -13.38 11.94
N MET A 210 18.54 -12.81 12.78
CA MET A 210 19.46 -11.74 12.42
C MET A 210 20.41 -12.14 11.29
N SER A 211 20.83 -13.41 11.22
CA SER A 211 21.72 -13.89 10.14
C SER A 211 21.09 -13.82 8.74
N GLN A 212 19.76 -13.66 8.66
CA GLN A 212 18.99 -13.62 7.42
C GLN A 212 18.42 -12.22 7.13
N MET A 213 18.53 -11.27 8.06
CA MET A 213 17.99 -9.91 7.90
C MET A 213 18.85 -9.07 6.97
N LYS A 214 18.19 -8.37 6.06
CA LYS A 214 18.79 -7.32 5.21
C LYS A 214 18.52 -5.93 5.75
N ASN A 215 17.36 -5.72 6.38
CA ASN A 215 16.98 -4.45 6.97
C ASN A 215 15.82 -4.63 7.97
N LEU A 216 15.57 -3.63 8.82
CA LEU A 216 14.53 -3.69 9.85
C LEU A 216 14.05 -2.30 10.29
N TRP A 217 12.77 -2.22 10.62
CA TRP A 217 12.10 -0.98 11.05
C TRP A 217 11.20 -1.23 12.24
N CYS A 218 11.23 -0.33 13.19
CA CYS A 218 10.42 -0.36 14.40
C CYS A 218 9.29 0.68 14.32
N TYR A 219 8.14 0.34 14.91
CA TYR A 219 6.92 1.13 14.80
C TYR A 219 6.30 1.46 16.15
N GLY A 220 5.54 2.54 16.18
CA GLY A 220 4.74 2.96 17.33
C GLY A 220 3.64 3.93 16.91
N VAL A 221 2.69 4.16 17.80
CA VAL A 221 1.74 5.27 17.68
C VAL A 221 2.43 6.59 18.05
N LYS A 222 2.06 7.68 17.39
CA LYS A 222 2.56 9.03 17.71
C LYS A 222 1.85 9.63 18.92
#